data_AF-A0A7C2W9F8-F1
#
_entry.id   AF-A0A7C2W9F8-F1
#
_cell.length_a   1.000
_cell.length_b   1.000
_cell.length_c   1.000
_cell.angle_alpha   90.00
_cell.angle_beta   90.00
_cell.angle_gamma   90.00
#
_symmetry.space_group_name_H-M   'P 1'
#
loop_
_entity.id
_entity.type
_entity.pdbx_description
1 polymer ?
#
loop_
_entity_poly.entity_id
_entity_poly.type
_entity_poly.pdbx_seq_one_letter_code
_entity_poly.pdbx_strand_id
1 'polypeptide(L)'
;MKEGPLILLLSLALSLLVTVLIYWLGGKASAKTKQNNNEKAVPYACGEEPPKVSEVRVNLERFFIFTVYFLIFDVFAFLIAISWSAAWPYPLTYSIIVLMAVLTLLTARRRL
;
A
#
# COMPACT_ATOMS: atom_id res chain seq x y z
N MET A 1 13.49 2.49 28.20
CA MET A 1 12.95 1.96 26.93
C MET A 1 11.66 1.14 27.11
N LYS A 2 10.97 1.23 28.26
CA LYS A 2 9.76 0.43 28.56
C LYS A 2 8.45 1.10 28.10
N GLU A 3 8.45 2.43 27.97
CA GLU A 3 7.28 3.24 27.58
C GLU A 3 7.06 3.34 26.06
N GLY A 4 8.07 3.04 25.24
CA GLY A 4 8.01 3.14 23.78
C GLY A 4 6.84 2.38 23.12
N PRO A 5 6.62 1.08 23.43
CA PRO A 5 5.51 0.33 22.84
C PRO A 5 4.14 0.85 23.30
N LEU A 6 4.03 1.34 24.54
CA LEU A 6 2.79 1.89 25.08
C LEU A 6 2.42 3.20 24.35
N ILE A 7 3.41 4.09 24.13
CA ILE A 7 3.22 5.34 23.38
C ILE A 7 2.74 5.06 21.94
N LEU A 8 3.31 4.06 21.25
CA LEU A 8 2.89 3.69 19.90
C LEU A 8 1.47 3.11 19.84
N LEU A 9 1.10 2.27 20.81
CA LEU A 9 -0.26 1.74 20.88
C LEU A 9 -1.27 2.84 21.20
N LEU A 10 -0.91 3.76 22.11
CA LEU A 10 -1.78 4.88 22.49
C LEU A 10 -1.96 5.86 21.33
N SER A 11 -0.92 6.15 20.56
CA SER A 11 -1.02 7.01 19.38
C SER A 11 -1.88 6.38 18.28
N LEU A 12 -1.70 5.09 17.98
CA LEU A 12 -2.54 4.35 17.04
C LEU A 12 -4.01 4.34 17.47
N ALA A 13 -4.27 4.04 18.75
CA ALA A 13 -5.62 4.03 19.31
C ALA A 13 -6.27 5.42 19.23
N LEU A 14 -5.52 6.47 19.55
CA LEU A 14 -6.00 7.84 19.45
C LEU A 14 -6.31 8.21 17.99
N SER A 15 -5.43 7.89 17.04
CA SER A 15 -5.67 8.14 15.62
C SER A 15 -6.93 7.43 15.12
N LEU A 16 -7.11 6.14 15.44
CA LEU A 16 -8.31 5.40 15.07
C LEU A 16 -9.57 5.99 15.72
N LEU A 17 -9.50 6.34 17.00
CA LEU A 17 -10.62 6.94 17.73
C LEU A 17 -11.03 8.28 17.11
N VAL A 18 -10.06 9.12 16.74
CA VAL A 18 -10.32 10.39 16.05
C VAL A 18 -10.94 10.13 14.68
N THR A 19 -10.42 9.19 13.89
CA THR A 19 -11.02 8.83 12.58
C THR A 19 -12.46 8.35 12.72
N VAL A 20 -12.74 7.49 13.69
CA VAL A 20 -14.10 6.99 13.96
C VAL A 20 -15.02 8.12 14.42
N LEU A 21 -14.54 9.02 15.28
CA LEU A 21 -15.30 10.20 15.70
C LEU A 21 -15.63 11.10 14.52
N ILE A 22 -14.67 11.40 13.65
CA ILE A 22 -14.90 12.20 12.43
C ILE A 22 -15.97 11.55 11.56
N TYR A 23 -15.86 10.24 11.31
CA TYR A 23 -16.83 9.52 10.49
C TYR A 23 -18.22 9.49 11.14
N TRP A 24 -18.29 9.31 12.46
CA TRP A 24 -19.55 9.29 13.19
C TRP A 24 -20.24 10.66 13.21
N LEU A 25 -19.49 11.71 13.55
CA LEU A 25 -19.99 13.08 13.57
C LEU A 25 -20.39 13.53 12.16
N GLY A 26 -19.54 13.31 11.16
CA GLY A 26 -19.84 13.61 9.75
C GLY A 26 -21.05 12.84 9.25
N GLY A 27 -21.18 11.56 9.59
CA GLY A 27 -22.33 10.74 9.23
C GLY A 27 -23.64 11.19 9.88
N LYS A 28 -23.58 11.74 11.10
CA LYS A 28 -24.75 12.33 11.80
C LYS A 28 -25.10 13.72 11.30
N ALA A 29 -24.10 14.57 11.05
CA ALA A 29 -24.29 15.94 10.59
C ALA A 29 -24.66 16.05 9.10
N SER A 30 -24.33 15.02 8.30
CA SER A 30 -24.61 15.00 6.86
C SER A 30 -26.12 15.04 6.58
N ALA A 31 -26.50 15.88 5.62
CA ALA A 31 -27.87 15.98 5.11
C ALA A 31 -28.30 14.63 4.52
N LYS A 32 -29.17 13.91 5.24
CA LYS A 32 -29.73 12.65 4.75
C LYS A 32 -30.67 12.94 3.58
N THR A 33 -30.33 12.42 2.40
CA THR A 33 -31.25 12.46 1.25
C THR A 33 -32.42 11.51 1.55
N LYS A 34 -33.64 12.05 1.62
CA LYS A 34 -34.89 11.31 1.87
C LYS A 34 -35.35 10.49 0.66
N GLN A 35 -34.80 10.78 -0.52
CA GLN A 35 -35.08 10.09 -1.77
C GLN A 35 -34.15 8.90 -1.97
N ASN A 36 -34.72 7.73 -2.18
CA ASN A 36 -34.04 6.53 -2.65
C ASN A 36 -33.64 6.67 -4.13
N ASN A 37 -32.96 7.76 -4.50
CA ASN A 37 -32.46 7.95 -5.86
C ASN A 37 -31.17 7.16 -5.99
N ASN A 38 -31.29 5.91 -6.45
CA ASN A 38 -30.18 5.02 -6.74
C ASN A 38 -29.14 5.67 -7.68
N GLU A 39 -29.56 6.64 -8.50
CA GLU A 39 -28.70 7.43 -9.40
C GLU A 39 -27.53 8.12 -8.70
N LYS A 40 -27.70 8.63 -7.47
CA LYS A 40 -26.61 9.29 -6.72
C LYS A 40 -25.58 8.29 -6.19
N ALA A 41 -25.95 7.01 -6.09
CA ALA A 41 -25.07 5.93 -5.66
C ALA A 41 -24.38 5.24 -6.86
N VAL A 42 -24.73 5.62 -8.09
CA VAL A 42 -24.09 5.09 -9.31
C VAL A 42 -22.67 5.67 -9.41
N PRO A 43 -21.65 4.84 -9.72
CA PRO A 43 -20.30 5.30 -9.97
C PRO A 43 -20.23 6.39 -11.04
N TYR A 44 -19.29 7.33 -10.87
CA TYR A 44 -19.04 8.34 -11.88
C TYR A 44 -18.52 7.71 -13.18
N ALA A 45 -19.29 7.87 -14.25
CA ALA A 45 -18.91 7.48 -15.60
C ALA A 45 -19.14 8.64 -16.58
N CYS A 46 -18.70 9.85 -16.20
CA CYS A 46 -18.85 11.05 -17.04
C CYS A 46 -20.30 11.37 -17.47
N GLY A 47 -21.29 10.94 -16.69
CA GLY A 47 -22.72 11.09 -17.00
C GLY A 47 -23.32 9.92 -17.81
N GLU A 48 -22.50 8.93 -18.20
CA GLU A 48 -22.94 7.68 -18.79
C GLU A 48 -23.36 6.66 -17.72
N GLU A 49 -24.12 5.65 -18.13
CA GLU A 49 -24.40 4.50 -17.27
C GLU A 49 -23.14 3.62 -17.17
N PRO A 50 -22.57 3.41 -15.97
CA PRO A 50 -21.37 2.60 -15.84
C PRO A 50 -21.65 1.16 -16.26
N PRO A 51 -20.63 0.45 -16.77
CA PRO A 51 -20.79 -0.94 -17.17
C PRO A 51 -21.27 -1.78 -15.98
N LYS A 52 -22.20 -2.71 -16.24
CA LYS A 52 -22.76 -3.62 -15.21
C LYS A 52 -21.70 -4.48 -14.53
N VAL A 53 -20.55 -4.66 -15.19
CA VAL A 53 -19.38 -5.35 -14.66
C VAL A 53 -18.24 -4.34 -14.56
N SER A 54 -17.73 -4.13 -13.34
CA SER A 54 -16.53 -3.33 -13.13
C SER A 54 -15.32 -4.11 -13.63
N GLU A 55 -14.90 -3.86 -14.86
CA GLU A 55 -13.66 -4.42 -15.38
C GLU A 55 -12.48 -3.57 -14.93
N VAL A 56 -11.53 -4.19 -14.23
CA VAL A 56 -10.27 -3.54 -13.88
C VAL A 56 -9.41 -3.46 -15.15
N ARG A 57 -9.42 -2.31 -15.82
CA ARG A 57 -8.58 -2.03 -17.00
C ARG A 57 -7.16 -1.62 -16.61
N VAL A 58 -6.52 -2.41 -15.75
CA VAL A 58 -5.11 -2.24 -15.39
C VAL A 58 -4.31 -3.36 -16.01
N ASN A 59 -3.15 -3.04 -16.57
CA ASN A 59 -2.21 -4.06 -17.02
C ASN A 59 -1.62 -4.77 -15.79
N LEU A 60 -2.24 -5.89 -15.41
CA LEU A 60 -1.87 -6.67 -14.22
C LEU A 60 -0.46 -7.24 -14.31
N GLU A 61 0.01 -7.58 -15.51
CA GLU A 61 1.37 -8.07 -15.73
C GLU A 61 2.41 -7.00 -15.35
N ARG A 62 2.25 -5.78 -15.85
CA ARG A 62 3.15 -4.66 -15.53
C ARG A 62 3.05 -4.27 -14.05
N PHE A 63 1.85 -4.28 -13.49
CA PHE A 63 1.65 -4.02 -12.06
C PHE A 63 2.34 -5.07 -11.20
N PHE A 64 2.16 -6.35 -11.54
CA PHE A 64 2.79 -7.45 -10.82
C PHE A 64 4.33 -7.36 -10.86
N ILE A 65 4.91 -7.09 -12.03
CA ILE A 65 6.36 -6.90 -12.17
C ILE A 65 6.82 -5.75 -11.25
N PHE A 66 6.11 -4.63 -11.23
CA PHE A 66 6.40 -3.52 -10.32
C PHE A 66 6.36 -3.95 -8.85
N THR A 67 5.31 -4.69 -8.43
CA THR A 67 5.17 -5.17 -7.05
C THR A 67 6.32 -6.09 -6.64
N VAL A 68 6.80 -6.95 -7.53
CA VAL A 68 7.95 -7.83 -7.24
C VAL A 68 9.23 -7.01 -7.03
N TYR A 69 9.51 -6.02 -7.89
CA TYR A 69 10.66 -5.13 -7.67
C TYR A 69 10.54 -4.35 -6.37
N PHE A 70 9.36 -3.80 -6.08
CA PHE A 70 9.09 -3.08 -4.84
C PHE A 70 9.37 -3.96 -3.62
N LEU A 71 8.89 -5.20 -3.61
CA LEU A 71 9.12 -6.14 -2.51
C LEU A 71 10.61 -6.44 -2.29
N ILE A 72 11.37 -6.64 -3.38
CA ILE A 72 12.83 -6.88 -3.30
C ILE A 72 13.53 -5.70 -2.65
N PHE A 73 13.20 -4.47 -3.06
CA PHE A 73 13.81 -3.27 -2.50
C PHE A 73 13.35 -2.97 -1.07
N ASP A 74 12.11 -3.31 -0.72
CA ASP A 74 11.59 -3.15 0.65
C ASP A 74 12.34 -4.07 1.64
N VAL A 75 12.49 -5.35 1.28
CA VAL A 75 13.31 -6.31 2.05
C VAL A 75 14.77 -5.86 2.11
N PHE A 76 15.33 -5.35 1.01
CA PHE A 76 16.69 -4.83 0.99
C PHE A 76 16.87 -3.64 1.94
N ALA A 77 15.97 -2.66 1.91
CA ALA A 77 16.02 -1.49 2.78
C ALA A 77 15.99 -1.90 4.27
N PHE A 78 15.12 -2.84 4.62
CA PHE A 78 15.03 -3.40 5.97
C PHE A 78 16.34 -4.11 6.38
N LEU A 79 16.90 -4.95 5.52
CA LEU A 79 18.16 -5.65 5.80
C LEU A 79 19.33 -4.69 5.97
N ILE A 80 19.45 -3.67 5.12
CA ILE A 80 20.48 -2.64 5.25
C ILE A 80 20.34 -1.90 6.57
N ALA A 81 19.13 -1.48 6.94
CA ALA A 81 18.88 -0.77 8.18
C ALA A 81 19.33 -1.56 9.43
N ILE A 82 19.03 -2.87 9.48
CA ILE A 82 19.46 -3.72 10.62
C ILE A 82 20.95 -4.02 10.57
N SER A 83 21.51 -4.21 9.38
CA SER A 83 22.92 -4.56 9.20
C SER A 83 23.89 -3.41 9.53
N TRP A 84 23.39 -2.20 9.79
CA TRP A 84 24.22 -1.04 10.14
C TRP A 84 25.13 -1.28 11.36
N SER A 85 24.66 -2.06 12.33
CA SER A 85 25.45 -2.42 13.53
C SER A 85 26.25 -3.71 13.35
N ALA A 86 26.14 -4.40 12.22
CA ALA A 86 26.81 -5.66 11.94
C ALA A 86 28.19 -5.45 11.28
N ALA A 87 29.02 -6.50 11.26
CA ALA A 87 30.29 -6.45 10.56
C ALA A 87 30.10 -6.20 9.05
N TRP A 88 31.01 -5.41 8.46
CA TRP A 88 31.01 -5.01 7.05
C TRP A 88 30.68 -6.09 6.00
N PRO A 89 31.11 -7.37 6.11
CA PRO A 89 30.76 -8.37 5.08
C PRO A 89 29.26 -8.63 4.97
N TYR A 90 28.48 -8.50 6.04
CA TYR A 90 27.04 -8.78 6.01
C TYR A 90 26.25 -7.83 5.09
N PRO A 91 26.26 -6.50 5.26
CA PRO A 91 25.57 -5.58 4.34
C PRO A 91 26.03 -5.73 2.89
N LEU A 92 27.32 -6.02 2.68
CA LEU A 92 27.88 -6.25 1.35
C LEU A 92 27.29 -7.50 0.69
N THR A 93 27.25 -8.63 1.40
CA THR A 93 26.68 -9.89 0.88
C THR A 93 25.20 -9.74 0.51
N TYR A 94 24.39 -9.10 1.37
CA TYR A 94 22.98 -8.84 1.06
C TYR A 94 22.80 -7.92 -0.15
N SER A 95 23.64 -6.89 -0.29
CA SER A 95 23.62 -5.99 -1.47
C SER A 95 23.91 -6.75 -2.76
N ILE A 96 24.87 -7.69 -2.73
CA ILE A 96 25.21 -8.53 -3.90
C ILE A 96 24.04 -9.46 -4.24
N ILE A 97 23.42 -10.10 -3.25
CA ILE A 97 22.27 -10.99 -3.47
C ILE A 97 21.11 -10.22 -4.11
N VAL A 98 20.79 -9.03 -3.61
CA VAL A 98 19.71 -8.18 -4.15
C VAL A 98 20.04 -7.71 -5.56
N LEU A 99 21.29 -7.29 -5.82
CA LEU A 99 21.74 -6.92 -7.16
C LEU A 99 21.57 -8.10 -8.15
N MET A 100 21.96 -9.31 -7.75
CA MET A 100 21.76 -10.52 -8.56
C MET A 100 20.27 -10.79 -8.82
N ALA A 101 19.41 -10.71 -7.80
CA ALA A 101 17.98 -10.88 -7.96
C ALA A 101 17.38 -9.88 -8.96
N VAL A 102 17.74 -8.59 -8.84
CA VAL A 102 17.30 -7.54 -9.77
C VAL A 102 17.79 -7.82 -11.19
N LEU A 103 19.04 -8.21 -11.38
CA LEU A 103 19.59 -8.55 -12.70
C LEU A 103 18.88 -9.77 -13.32
N THR A 104 18.56 -10.80 -12.54
CA THR A 104 17.81 -11.97 -13.03
C THR A 104 16.40 -11.58 -13.48
N LEU A 105 15.70 -10.73 -12.73
CA LEU A 105 14.37 -10.27 -13.13
C LEU A 105 14.41 -9.32 -14.33
N LEU A 106 15.43 -8.47 -14.43
CA LEU A 106 15.60 -7.57 -15.58
C LEU A 106 15.89 -8.38 -16.85
N THR A 107 16.72 -9.42 -16.76
CA THR A 107 17.04 -10.30 -17.89
C THR A 107 15.86 -11.19 -18.27
N ALA A 108 15.13 -11.73 -17.30
CA ALA A 108 13.90 -12.49 -17.55
C ALA A 108 12.83 -11.63 -18.23
N ARG A 109 12.63 -10.38 -17.76
CA ARG A 109 11.70 -9.42 -18.37
C ARG A 109 12.04 -9.08 -19.81
N ARG A 110 13.32 -9.01 -20.18
CA ARG A 110 13.72 -8.74 -21.57
C ARG A 110 13.42 -9.89 -22.53
N ARG A 111 13.17 -11.10 -22.01
CA ARG A 111 12.89 -12.30 -22.81
C ARG A 111 11.40 -12.61 -22.94
N LEU A 112 10.55 -11.93 -22.16
CA LEU A 112 9.09 -11.97 -22.23
C LEU A 112 8.59 -10.79 -23.06
#